data_AF-A0A2X3C9G3-F1
#
_entry.id   AF-A0A2X3C9G3-F1
#
_cell.length_a   1.000
_cell.length_b   1.000
_cell.length_c   1.000
_cell.angle_alpha   90.00
_cell.angle_beta   90.00
_cell.angle_gamma   90.00
#
_symmetry.space_group_name_H-M   'P 1'
#
loop_
_entity.id
_entity.type
_entity.pdbx_description
1 polymer ?
#
loop_
_entity_poly.entity_id
_entity_poly.type
_entity_poly.pdbx_seq_one_letter_code
_entity_poly.pdbx_strand_id
1 'polypeptide(L)'
;MYKELEATIPGFTRPTHGYLESWARQGVLLLNTVLTVRAGQAHSHASLGWETFTDKVIALINEHCEGVVFLLWGSHAQKKGAIIDRQRHCVLKAPHPSPLSAHRGFFGCNHFVQTNQWLVDRGETPIDWMPVLPAESE
;
A
#
# COMPACT_ATOMS: atom_id res chain seq x y z
N MET A 1 -5.19 9.31 -1.92
CA MET A 1 -5.38 8.01 -2.59
C MET A 1 -6.55 8.04 -3.56
N TYR A 2 -7.81 8.18 -3.13
CA TYR A 2 -8.95 8.16 -4.06
C TYR A 2 -8.88 9.19 -5.21
N LYS A 3 -8.36 10.40 -4.98
CA LYS A 3 -8.12 11.38 -6.06
C LYS A 3 -7.16 10.87 -7.15
N GLU A 4 -6.14 10.10 -6.76
CA GLU A 4 -5.21 9.49 -7.70
C GLU A 4 -5.88 8.34 -8.46
N LEU A 5 -6.64 7.49 -7.76
CA LEU A 5 -7.41 6.40 -8.37
C LEU A 5 -8.44 6.92 -9.38
N GLU A 6 -9.21 7.94 -9.02
CA GLU A 6 -10.20 8.60 -9.90
C GLU A 6 -9.56 9.21 -11.15
N ALA A 7 -8.31 9.68 -11.05
CA ALA A 7 -7.58 10.23 -12.19
C ALA A 7 -6.94 9.15 -13.08
N THR A 8 -6.76 7.92 -12.60
CA THR A 8 -5.90 6.92 -13.26
C THR A 8 -6.62 5.62 -13.64
N ILE A 9 -7.65 5.21 -12.89
CA ILE A 9 -8.41 3.98 -13.12
C ILE A 9 -9.72 4.33 -13.83
N PRO A 10 -9.90 3.94 -15.10
CA PRO A 10 -11.14 4.17 -15.82
C PRO A 10 -12.35 3.59 -15.08
N GLY A 11 -13.41 4.39 -14.92
CA GLY A 11 -14.63 3.99 -14.23
C GLY A 11 -14.56 4.04 -12.69
N PHE A 12 -13.41 4.38 -12.10
CA PHE A 12 -13.34 4.57 -10.65
C PHE A 12 -14.09 5.84 -10.23
N THR A 13 -15.05 5.67 -9.33
CA THR A 13 -15.78 6.75 -8.67
C THR A 13 -15.42 6.81 -7.20
N ARG A 14 -15.33 8.01 -6.64
CA ARG A 14 -14.90 8.19 -5.26
C ARG A 14 -15.90 7.55 -4.28
N PRO A 15 -15.48 6.57 -3.47
CA PRO A 15 -16.31 6.01 -2.42
C PRO A 15 -16.62 7.04 -1.34
N THR A 16 -17.77 6.92 -0.70
CA THR A 16 -18.18 7.74 0.45
C THR A 16 -17.68 7.18 1.79
N HIS A 17 -16.86 6.12 1.77
CA HIS A 17 -16.29 5.46 2.95
C HIS A 17 -14.77 5.29 2.86
N GLY A 18 -14.13 5.06 4.01
CA GLY A 18 -12.71 4.72 4.14
C GLY A 18 -12.42 3.25 4.41
N TYR A 19 -13.43 2.37 4.31
CA TYR A 19 -13.27 0.93 4.55
C TYR A 19 -12.60 0.25 3.34
N LEU A 20 -11.43 -0.36 3.55
CA LEU A 20 -10.57 -0.93 2.49
C LEU A 20 -10.37 -2.45 2.61
N GLU A 21 -11.21 -3.16 3.38
CA GLU A 21 -11.02 -4.60 3.60
C GLU A 21 -11.09 -5.41 2.29
N SER A 22 -11.92 -4.98 1.32
CA SER A 22 -12.00 -5.66 0.02
C SER A 22 -10.67 -5.67 -0.73
N TRP A 23 -9.76 -4.72 -0.49
CA TRP A 23 -8.41 -4.77 -1.04
C TRP A 23 -7.58 -5.87 -0.37
N ALA A 24 -7.67 -6.00 0.95
CA ALA A 24 -6.97 -7.04 1.69
C ALA A 24 -7.42 -8.45 1.29
N ARG A 25 -8.71 -8.64 1.03
CA ARG A 25 -9.27 -9.91 0.51
C ARG A 25 -8.74 -10.29 -0.86
N GLN A 26 -8.24 -9.33 -1.64
CA GLN A 26 -7.60 -9.52 -2.94
C GLN A 26 -6.08 -9.71 -2.87
N GLY A 27 -5.51 -9.82 -1.65
CA GLY A 27 -4.07 -10.00 -1.46
C GLY A 27 -3.28 -8.70 -1.25
N VAL A 28 -3.95 -7.55 -1.09
CA VAL A 28 -3.28 -6.28 -0.77
C VAL A 28 -2.95 -6.20 0.73
N LEU A 29 -1.68 -6.34 1.09
CA LEU A 29 -1.24 -6.19 2.47
C LEU A 29 -1.16 -4.70 2.89
N LEU A 30 -2.12 -4.24 3.69
CA LEU A 30 -2.15 -2.89 4.28
C LEU A 30 -1.39 -2.86 5.63
N LEU A 31 -0.06 -2.93 5.59
CA LEU A 31 0.78 -3.01 6.78
C LEU A 31 1.27 -1.63 7.26
N ASN A 32 0.85 -1.23 8.46
CA ASN A 32 1.48 -0.12 9.17
C ASN A 32 2.85 -0.52 9.73
N THR A 33 3.80 0.41 9.82
CA THR A 33 5.13 0.14 10.40
C THR A 33 5.09 0.07 11.94
N VAL A 34 4.11 0.73 12.55
CA VAL A 34 3.79 0.69 13.98
C VAL A 34 2.33 0.26 14.12
N LEU A 35 2.06 -0.82 14.85
CA LEU A 35 0.74 -1.49 14.82
C LEU A 35 -0.24 -0.99 15.88
N THR A 36 0.23 -0.23 16.87
CA THR A 36 -0.64 0.38 17.88
C THR A 36 -0.25 1.82 18.15
N VAL A 37 -1.19 2.62 18.66
CA VAL A 37 -0.97 4.01 19.05
C VAL A 37 -1.95 4.35 20.18
N ARG A 38 -1.57 5.24 21.11
CA ARG A 38 -2.51 5.77 22.11
C ARG A 38 -3.43 6.82 21.49
N ALA A 39 -4.67 6.86 21.95
CA ALA A 39 -5.66 7.83 21.49
C ALA A 39 -5.13 9.28 21.63
N GLY A 40 -5.20 10.05 20.55
CA GLY A 40 -4.75 11.44 20.50
C GLY A 40 -3.23 11.66 20.53
N GLN A 41 -2.40 10.61 20.63
CA GLN A 41 -0.95 10.73 20.76
C GLN A 41 -0.23 10.10 19.57
N ALA A 42 -0.03 10.88 18.51
CA ALA A 42 0.72 10.44 17.34
C ALA A 42 2.12 9.91 17.74
N HIS A 43 2.53 8.79 17.13
CA HIS A 43 3.83 8.14 17.37
C HIS A 43 4.13 7.67 18.80
N SER A 44 3.13 7.64 19.71
CA SER A 44 3.30 7.26 21.12
C SER A 44 3.89 5.87 21.37
N HIS A 45 3.81 4.96 20.40
CA HIS A 45 4.31 3.59 20.48
C HIS A 45 5.46 3.28 19.49
N ALA A 46 6.08 4.31 18.89
CA ALA A 46 7.14 4.11 17.90
C ALA A 46 8.34 3.31 18.46
N SER A 47 8.67 3.48 19.75
CA SER A 47 9.80 2.80 20.40
C SER A 47 9.46 1.44 21.01
N LEU A 48 8.26 0.89 20.80
CA LEU A 48 7.83 -0.40 21.40
C LEU A 48 8.29 -1.64 20.62
N GLY A 49 9.16 -1.48 19.62
CA GLY A 49 9.68 -2.61 18.83
C GLY A 49 8.76 -3.09 17.70
N TRP A 50 7.66 -2.37 17.42
CA TRP A 50 6.82 -2.68 16.25
C TRP A 50 7.57 -2.59 14.93
N GLU A 51 8.54 -1.67 14.83
CA GLU A 51 9.38 -1.58 13.64
C GLU A 51 10.17 -2.87 13.42
N THR A 52 10.72 -3.48 14.48
CA THR A 52 11.43 -4.77 14.42
C THR A 52 10.52 -5.88 13.89
N PHE A 53 9.28 -5.95 14.36
CA PHE A 53 8.31 -6.93 13.88
C PHE A 53 8.01 -6.72 12.39
N THR A 54 7.67 -5.50 12.01
CA THR A 54 7.27 -5.21 10.62
C THR A 54 8.44 -5.25 9.64
N ASP A 55 9.68 -4.98 10.09
CA ASP A 55 10.90 -5.24 9.33
C ASP A 55 11.05 -6.72 9.01
N LYS A 56 10.84 -7.60 10.00
CA LYS A 56 10.93 -9.04 9.76
C LYS A 56 9.81 -9.53 8.85
N VAL A 57 8.59 -8.99 8.95
CA VAL A 57 7.51 -9.30 8.01
C VAL A 57 7.91 -8.96 6.57
N ILE A 58 8.46 -7.77 6.32
CA ILE A 58 8.89 -7.37 4.98
C ILE A 58 10.05 -8.25 4.49
N ALA A 59 11.00 -8.57 5.37
CA ALA A 59 12.10 -9.47 5.03
C ALA A 59 11.61 -10.87 4.65
N LEU A 60 10.60 -11.41 5.36
CA LEU A 60 10.01 -12.71 5.06
C LEU A 60 9.26 -12.71 3.73
N ILE A 61 8.51 -11.65 3.41
CA ILE A 61 7.86 -11.51 2.09
C ILE A 61 8.94 -11.45 1.00
N ASN A 62 9.99 -10.66 1.21
CA ASN A 62 11.09 -10.54 0.29
C ASN A 62 11.84 -11.87 0.08
N GLU A 63 11.95 -12.71 1.12
CA GLU A 63 12.66 -13.98 1.05
C GLU A 63 11.79 -15.10 0.44
N HIS A 64 10.53 -15.19 0.85
CA HIS A 64 9.68 -16.36 0.60
C HIS A 64 8.58 -16.15 -0.45
N CYS A 65 8.39 -14.94 -0.97
CA CYS A 65 7.47 -14.67 -2.06
C CYS A 65 8.22 -14.32 -3.34
N GLU A 66 7.52 -14.37 -4.48
CA GLU A 66 8.05 -13.97 -5.78
C GLU A 66 7.10 -12.99 -6.45
N GLY A 67 7.62 -12.01 -7.19
CA GLY A 67 6.80 -11.12 -8.01
C GLY A 67 5.90 -10.14 -7.26
N VAL A 68 6.04 -10.00 -5.94
CA VAL A 68 5.26 -9.04 -5.13
C VAL A 68 5.51 -7.58 -5.58
N VAL A 69 4.44 -6.77 -5.58
CA VAL A 69 4.51 -5.31 -5.81
C VAL A 69 4.54 -4.57 -4.48
N PHE A 70 5.55 -3.74 -4.25
CA PHE A 70 5.70 -2.90 -3.07
C PHE A 70 5.46 -1.43 -3.41
N LEU A 71 4.41 -0.85 -2.83
CA LEU A 71 4.10 0.57 -2.92
C LEU A 71 4.71 1.33 -1.74
N LEU A 72 5.88 1.93 -1.94
CA LEU A 72 6.63 2.61 -0.89
C LEU A 72 6.39 4.13 -0.93
N TRP A 73 5.40 4.58 -0.16
CA TRP A 73 4.98 5.98 -0.10
C TRP A 73 5.59 6.75 1.07
N GLY A 74 6.44 7.73 0.75
CA GLY A 74 7.15 8.56 1.74
C GLY A 74 8.51 8.00 2.17
N SER A 75 9.34 8.86 2.76
CA SER A 75 10.74 8.55 3.07
C SER A 75 10.91 7.39 4.04
N HIS A 76 10.03 7.26 5.04
CA HIS A 76 10.09 6.16 6.01
C HIS A 76 9.83 4.80 5.34
N ALA A 77 8.78 4.68 4.53
CA ALA A 77 8.49 3.46 3.77
C ALA A 77 9.61 3.11 2.78
N GLN A 78 10.17 4.12 2.10
CA GLN A 78 11.27 3.93 1.16
C GLN A 78 12.57 3.45 1.82
N LYS A 79 12.85 3.89 3.05
CA LYS A 79 13.98 3.39 3.85
C LYS A 79 13.76 1.93 4.27
N LYS A 80 12.56 1.62 4.78
CA LYS A 80 12.19 0.26 5.22
C LYS A 80 12.25 -0.76 4.07
N GLY A 81 11.78 -0.38 2.88
CA GLY A 81 11.86 -1.22 1.69
C GLY A 81 13.23 -1.26 0.99
N ALA A 82 14.31 -0.76 1.60
CA ALA A 82 15.64 -0.82 0.99
C ALA A 82 16.20 -2.24 0.86
N ILE A 83 15.71 -3.18 1.69
CA ILE A 83 16.10 -4.59 1.68
C ILE A 83 15.46 -5.40 0.54
N ILE A 84 14.48 -4.84 -0.17
CA ILE A 84 13.68 -5.58 -1.16
C ILE A 84 14.51 -5.81 -2.42
N ASP A 85 14.58 -7.07 -2.86
CA ASP A 85 15.22 -7.46 -4.11
C ASP A 85 14.37 -7.02 -5.30
N ARG A 86 14.90 -6.09 -6.08
CA ARG A 86 14.21 -5.49 -7.24
C ARG A 86 14.24 -6.35 -8.50
N GLN A 87 15.03 -7.43 -8.51
CA GLN A 87 14.98 -8.42 -9.60
C GLN A 87 13.82 -9.40 -9.37
N ARG A 88 13.50 -9.69 -8.09
CA ARG A 88 12.41 -10.59 -7.69
C ARG A 88 11.07 -9.89 -7.55
N HIS A 89 11.09 -8.63 -7.13
CA HIS A 89 9.89 -7.85 -6.80
C HIS A 89 9.82 -6.53 -7.56
N CYS A 90 8.61 -6.04 -7.76
CA CYS A 90 8.38 -4.70 -8.28
C CYS A 90 8.33 -3.69 -7.12
N VAL A 91 9.16 -2.65 -7.16
CA VAL A 91 9.21 -1.61 -6.11
C VAL A 91 8.89 -0.25 -6.71
N LEU A 92 7.70 0.27 -6.40
CA LEU A 92 7.22 1.58 -6.85
C LEU A 92 7.33 2.59 -5.71
N LYS A 93 7.93 3.75 -5.98
CA LYS A 93 8.22 4.78 -4.97
C LYS A 93 7.57 6.10 -5.33
N ALA A 94 6.88 6.71 -4.36
CA ALA A 94 6.34 8.05 -4.48
C ALA A 94 6.37 8.77 -3.12
N PRO A 95 6.18 10.10 -3.08
CA PRO A 95 5.84 10.83 -1.85
C PRO A 95 4.60 10.25 -1.15
N HIS A 96 4.42 10.59 0.13
CA HIS A 96 3.27 10.13 0.90
C HIS A 96 1.96 10.77 0.40
N PRO A 97 0.80 10.07 0.45
CA PRO A 97 -0.52 10.63 0.09
C PRO A 97 -1.04 11.73 1.02
N SER A 98 -0.27 12.13 2.04
CA SER A 98 -0.65 13.20 2.97
C SER A 98 -0.77 14.52 2.21
N PRO A 99 -1.72 15.42 2.57
CA PRO A 99 -1.83 16.75 1.95
C PRO A 99 -0.51 17.52 1.90
N LEU A 100 0.37 17.33 2.89
CA LEU A 100 1.68 17.98 2.99
C LEU A 100 2.67 17.56 1.88
N SER A 101 2.44 16.43 1.21
CA SER A 101 3.38 15.86 0.25
C SER A 101 2.74 15.39 -1.05
N ALA A 102 1.41 15.30 -1.13
CA ALA A 102 0.74 14.65 -2.25
C ALA A 102 1.04 15.33 -3.59
N HIS A 103 1.07 16.66 -3.62
CA HIS A 103 1.39 17.47 -4.80
C HIS A 103 2.86 17.40 -5.23
N ARG A 104 3.75 16.84 -4.40
CA ARG A 104 5.18 16.71 -4.70
C ARG A 104 5.51 15.45 -5.51
N GLY A 105 4.50 14.72 -6.00
CA GLY A 105 4.68 13.53 -6.85
C GLY A 105 3.92 12.29 -6.40
N PHE A 106 3.03 12.35 -5.40
CA PHE A 106 2.06 11.26 -5.19
C PHE A 106 0.97 11.32 -6.26
N PHE A 107 0.43 12.52 -6.53
CA PHE A 107 -0.47 12.71 -7.65
C PHE A 107 0.29 12.56 -8.96
N GLY A 108 -0.23 11.75 -9.87
CA GLY A 108 0.42 11.35 -11.12
C GLY A 108 1.45 10.24 -10.96
N CYS A 109 1.59 9.62 -9.77
CA CYS A 109 2.48 8.47 -9.61
C CYS A 109 1.99 7.25 -10.39
N ASN A 110 0.68 7.14 -10.66
CA ASN A 110 0.07 6.05 -11.41
C ASN A 110 0.36 4.65 -10.83
N HIS A 111 0.61 4.55 -9.52
CA HIS A 111 1.03 3.29 -8.88
C HIS A 111 -0.03 2.19 -8.95
N PHE A 112 -1.32 2.53 -8.87
CA PHE A 112 -2.40 1.55 -8.92
C PHE A 112 -2.50 0.87 -10.29
N VAL A 113 -2.36 1.64 -11.38
CA VAL A 113 -2.30 1.11 -12.75
C VAL A 113 -1.02 0.30 -12.97
N GLN A 114 0.14 0.82 -12.55
CA GLN A 114 1.41 0.09 -12.68
C GLN A 114 1.42 -1.23 -11.91
N THR A 115 0.75 -1.28 -10.75
CA THR A 115 0.57 -2.52 -9.99
C THR A 115 -0.21 -3.54 -10.81
N ASN A 116 -1.36 -3.15 -11.38
CA ASN A 116 -2.17 -4.04 -12.19
C ASN A 116 -1.45 -4.46 -13.47
N GLN A 117 -0.70 -3.57 -14.12
CA GLN A 117 0.12 -3.92 -15.28
C GLN A 117 1.13 -5.01 -14.95
N TRP A 118 1.89 -4.84 -13.86
CA TRP A 118 2.86 -5.85 -13.41
C TRP A 118 2.21 -7.20 -13.10
N LEU A 119 1.03 -7.20 -12.47
CA LEU A 119 0.28 -8.44 -12.19
C LEU A 119 -0.16 -9.13 -13.49
N VAL A 120 -0.77 -8.38 -14.40
CA VAL A 120 -1.26 -8.89 -15.69
C VAL A 120 -0.12 -9.44 -16.55
N ASP A 121 1.02 -8.75 -16.60
CA ASP A 121 2.21 -9.21 -17.35
C ASP A 121 2.76 -10.55 -16.84
N ARG A 122 2.44 -10.90 -15.59
CA ARG A 122 2.79 -12.18 -14.95
C ARG A 122 1.67 -13.21 -14.99
N GLY A 123 0.55 -12.90 -15.62
CA GLY A 123 -0.63 -13.77 -15.67
C GLY A 123 -1.43 -13.82 -14.37
N GLU A 124 -1.22 -12.86 -13.46
CA GLU A 124 -1.94 -12.75 -12.20
C GLU A 124 -3.22 -11.90 -12.37
N THR A 125 -4.19 -12.13 -11.49
CA THR A 125 -5.42 -11.33 -11.46
C THR A 125 -5.12 -9.90 -11.01
N PRO A 126 -5.54 -8.87 -11.75
CA PRO A 126 -5.37 -7.48 -11.32
C PRO A 126 -6.22 -7.17 -10.08
N ILE A 127 -5.81 -6.16 -9.33
CA ILE A 127 -6.58 -5.70 -8.17
C ILE A 127 -7.73 -4.80 -8.66
N ASP A 128 -8.94 -5.10 -8.21
CA ASP A 128 -10.04 -4.15 -8.22
C ASP A 128 -9.86 -3.16 -7.08
N TRP A 129 -9.46 -1.95 -7.46
CA TRP A 129 -9.20 -0.87 -6.53
C TRP A 129 -10.47 -0.17 -6.04
N MET A 130 -11.66 -0.50 -6.53
CA MET A 130 -12.92 -0.02 -5.96
C MET A 130 -13.17 -0.71 -4.61
N PRO A 131 -13.09 0.00 -3.46
CA PRO A 131 -13.37 -0.63 -2.19
C PRO A 131 -14.87 -0.91 -2.03
N VAL A 132 -15.22 -2.03 -1.42
CA VAL A 132 -16.60 -2.49 -1.24
C VAL A 132 -16.90 -2.60 0.25
N LEU A 133 -18.07 -2.11 0.69
CA LEU A 133 -18.55 -2.30 2.05
C LEU A 133 -18.82 -3.78 2.30
N PRO A 134 -18.65 -4.26 3.55
CA PRO A 134 -19.03 -5.62 3.85
C PRO A 134 -20.54 -5.77 3.60
N ALA A 135 -20.97 -6.96 3.17
CA ALA A 135 -22.39 -7.27 3.17
C ALA A 135 -22.92 -7.09 4.60
N GLU A 136 -24.12 -6.53 4.75
CA GLU A 136 -24.82 -6.58 6.02
C GLU A 136 -25.00 -8.06 6.37
N SER A 137 -24.30 -8.50 7.41
CA SER A 137 -24.47 -9.84 7.96
C SER A 137 -25.85 -9.90 8.62
N GLU A 138 -26.68 -10.85 8.20
CA GLU A 138 -27.89 -11.28 8.91
C GLU A 138 -27.57 -11.77 10.34
#